data_AF-A0A3C1B700-F1
#
_entry.id   AF-A0A3C1B700-F1
#
_cell.length_a   1.000
_cell.length_b   1.000
_cell.length_c   1.000
_cell.angle_alpha   90.00
_cell.angle_beta   90.00
_cell.angle_gamma   90.00
#
_symmetry.space_group_name_H-M   'P 1'
#
loop_
_entity.id
_entity.type
_entity.pdbx_description
1 polymer ?
#
loop_
_entity_poly.entity_id
_entity_poly.type
_entity_poly.pdbx_seq_one_letter_code
_entity_poly.pdbx_strand_id
1 'polypeptide(L)'
;MSYKSDIEIAREAQKKPIQEIGAKLDISSEHLLPYGHDKAKISQEFINSVQANKSGKLILVTAINPTPAGEGKTTTTVGLGDGLNRIGKRAAICIREASLGPCFGMKGGA
;
A
#
# COMPACT_ATOMS: atom_id res chain seq x y z
N MET A 1 23.41 13.58 -11.73
CA MET A 1 22.15 13.81 -10.99
C MET A 1 22.28 13.11 -9.65
N SER A 2 21.91 13.76 -8.55
CA SER A 2 21.84 13.12 -7.23
C SER A 2 20.40 12.69 -6.98
N TYR A 3 20.19 11.41 -6.66
CA TYR A 3 18.89 10.88 -6.26
C TYR A 3 18.87 10.75 -4.74
N LYS A 4 17.74 11.11 -4.12
CA LYS A 4 17.53 10.83 -2.70
C LYS A 4 17.41 9.32 -2.49
N SER A 5 17.89 8.84 -1.36
CA SER A 5 17.65 7.47 -0.91
C SER A 5 16.17 7.26 -0.55
N ASP A 6 15.71 6.01 -0.59
CA ASP A 6 14.32 5.66 -0.28
C ASP A 6 13.88 6.17 1.10
N ILE A 7 14.76 6.07 2.11
CA ILE A 7 14.47 6.52 3.48
C ILE A 7 14.37 8.05 3.59
N GLU A 8 15.13 8.80 2.79
CA GLU A 8 15.01 10.27 2.75
C GLU A 8 13.66 10.67 2.15
N ILE A 9 13.28 10.02 1.05
CA ILE A 9 11.97 10.23 0.41
C ILE A 9 10.84 9.90 1.40
N ALA A 10 10.93 8.76 2.11
CA ALA A 10 9.92 8.33 3.07
C ALA A 10 9.79 9.27 4.28
N ARG A 11 10.90 9.85 4.75
CA ARG A 11 10.89 10.79 5.89
C ARG A 11 10.34 12.16 5.52
N GLU A 12 10.54 12.60 4.27
CA GLU A 12 9.99 13.87 3.78
C GLU A 12 8.51 13.78 3.36
N ALA A 13 7.98 12.55 3.20
CA ALA A 13 6.61 12.34 2.75
C ALA A 13 5.57 12.93 3.72
N GLN A 14 4.68 13.77 3.20
CA GLN A 14 3.53 14.29 3.93
C GLN A 14 2.41 13.25 3.96
N LYS A 15 2.51 12.33 4.93
CA LYS A 15 1.50 11.29 5.14
C LYS A 15 0.19 11.89 5.64
N LYS A 16 -0.92 11.42 5.09
CA LYS A 16 -2.26 11.78 5.57
C LYS A 16 -2.65 10.90 6.75
N PRO A 17 -3.48 11.41 7.69
CA PRO A 17 -4.11 10.59 8.71
C PRO A 17 -4.84 9.40 8.10
N ILE A 18 -4.78 8.24 8.74
CA ILE A 18 -5.39 7.01 8.23
C ILE A 18 -6.92 7.14 8.07
N GLN A 19 -7.56 7.99 8.87
CA GLN A 19 -8.98 8.30 8.78
C GLN A 19 -9.34 8.99 7.46
N GLU A 20 -8.48 9.88 6.95
CA GLU A 20 -8.69 10.49 5.62
C GLU A 20 -8.57 9.46 4.50
N ILE A 21 -7.68 8.47 4.66
CA ILE A 21 -7.54 7.36 3.70
C ILE A 21 -8.77 6.46 3.75
N GLY A 22 -9.27 6.13 4.95
CA GLY A 22 -10.49 5.36 5.12
C GLY A 22 -11.71 6.03 4.49
N ALA A 23 -11.87 7.35 4.69
CA ALA A 23 -12.96 8.12 4.10
C ALA A 23 -12.97 8.05 2.56
N LYS A 24 -11.81 8.10 1.91
CA LYS A 24 -11.70 7.89 0.44
C LYS A 24 -12.12 6.49 -0.01
N LEU A 25 -12.06 5.53 0.89
CA LEU A 25 -12.45 4.14 0.68
C LEU A 25 -13.85 3.82 1.25
N ASP A 26 -14.64 4.84 1.59
CA ASP A 26 -15.97 4.70 2.22
C ASP A 26 -15.94 3.86 3.52
N ILE A 27 -14.80 3.89 4.23
CA ILE A 27 -14.62 3.24 5.53
C ILE A 27 -14.76 4.31 6.59
N SER A 28 -15.86 4.27 7.34
CA SER A 28 -16.08 5.19 8.45
C SER A 28 -15.05 4.99 9.57
N SER A 29 -14.79 6.04 10.33
CA SER A 29 -13.80 6.03 11.40
C SER A 29 -14.10 5.01 12.51
N GLU A 30 -15.37 4.68 12.79
CA GLU A 30 -15.70 3.65 13.79
C GLU A 30 -15.22 2.24 13.40
N HIS A 31 -14.97 2.01 12.11
CA HIS A 31 -14.49 0.73 11.60
C HIS A 31 -12.97 0.68 11.41
N LEU A 32 -12.26 1.75 11.76
CA LEU A 32 -10.80 1.81 11.77
C LEU A 32 -10.30 1.66 13.20
N LEU A 33 -9.50 0.62 13.47
CA LEU A 33 -8.79 0.42 14.73
C LEU A 33 -7.35 0.95 14.55
N PRO A 34 -7.03 2.18 14.99
CA PRO A 34 -5.77 2.83 14.64
C PRO A 34 -4.57 2.27 15.41
N TYR A 35 -3.43 2.20 14.73
CA TYR A 35 -2.12 1.89 15.29
C TYR A 35 -1.20 3.08 15.03
N GLY A 36 -1.36 4.12 15.84
CA GLY A 36 -0.81 5.45 15.56
C GLY A 36 -1.68 6.24 14.59
N HIS A 37 -1.08 7.18 13.86
CA HIS A 37 -1.82 8.15 13.03
C HIS A 37 -2.01 7.72 11.57
N ASP A 38 -1.21 6.79 11.07
CA ASP A 38 -1.09 6.46 9.64
C ASP A 38 -1.32 4.97 9.33
N LYS A 39 -1.77 4.20 10.31
CA LYS A 39 -2.06 2.76 10.19
C LYS A 39 -3.31 2.41 10.96
N ALA A 40 -4.09 1.45 10.46
CA ALA A 40 -5.25 0.90 11.15
C ALA A 40 -5.53 -0.53 10.70
N LYS A 41 -6.19 -1.31 11.55
CA LYS A 41 -6.92 -2.51 11.13
C LYS A 41 -8.36 -2.13 10.79
N ILE A 42 -8.98 -2.87 9.88
CA ILE A 42 -10.40 -2.72 9.52
C ILE A 42 -11.21 -3.71 10.37
N SER A 43 -12.35 -3.26 10.90
CA SER A 43 -13.23 -4.10 11.71
C SER A 43 -13.83 -5.25 10.91
N GLN A 44 -14.07 -6.39 11.58
CA GLN A 44 -14.73 -7.53 10.95
C GLN A 44 -16.18 -7.20 10.54
N GLU A 45 -16.86 -6.34 11.31
CA GLU A 45 -18.21 -5.87 11.01
C GLU A 45 -18.28 -5.18 9.64
N PHE A 46 -17.35 -4.28 9.34
CA PHE A 46 -17.29 -3.62 8.04
C PHE A 46 -16.97 -4.59 6.91
N ILE A 47 -16.04 -5.53 7.14
CA ILE A 47 -15.72 -6.57 6.14
C ILE A 47 -16.97 -7.38 5.80
N ASN A 48 -17.79 -7.72 6.79
CA ASN A 48 -19.04 -8.45 6.60
C ASN A 48 -20.09 -7.60 5.87
N SER A 49 -20.20 -6.30 6.17
CA SER A 49 -21.20 -5.42 5.56
C SER A 49 -21.00 -5.22 4.06
N VAL A 50 -19.77 -5.33 3.56
CA VAL A 50 -19.44 -5.13 2.14
C VAL A 50 -19.43 -6.40 1.31
N GLN A 51 -19.70 -7.59 1.87
CA GLN A 51 -19.63 -8.87 1.15
C GLN A 51 -20.61 -8.96 -0.04
N ALA A 52 -21.75 -8.27 0.04
CA ALA A 52 -22.74 -8.23 -1.04
C ALA A 52 -22.39 -7.23 -2.17
N ASN A 53 -21.34 -6.42 -1.99
CA ASN A 53 -20.96 -5.43 -2.99
C ASN A 53 -20.40 -6.10 -4.25
N LYS A 54 -20.62 -5.46 -5.40
CA LYS A 54 -20.02 -5.90 -6.66
C LYS A 54 -18.49 -5.80 -6.56
N SER A 55 -17.79 -6.87 -6.93
CA SER A 55 -16.33 -6.86 -6.97
C SER A 55 -15.81 -5.84 -7.98
N GLY A 56 -14.71 -5.17 -7.61
CA GLY A 56 -13.95 -4.32 -8.52
C GLY A 56 -13.16 -5.12 -9.56
N LYS A 57 -12.28 -4.43 -10.30
CA LYS A 57 -11.33 -5.09 -11.21
C LYS A 57 -10.13 -5.57 -10.42
N LEU A 58 -9.77 -6.84 -10.59
CA LEU A 58 -8.55 -7.43 -10.03
C LEU A 58 -7.43 -7.40 -11.06
N ILE A 59 -6.31 -6.76 -10.72
CA ILE A 59 -5.13 -6.65 -11.58
C ILE A 59 -3.97 -7.35 -10.85
N LEU A 60 -3.46 -8.43 -11.45
CA LEU A 60 -2.30 -9.15 -10.94
C LEU A 60 -1.02 -8.56 -11.54
N VAL A 61 -0.11 -8.10 -10.68
CA VAL A 61 1.24 -7.70 -11.10
C VAL A 61 2.20 -8.88 -10.91
N THR A 62 2.78 -9.34 -12.01
CA THR A 62 3.79 -10.40 -12.04
C THR A 62 5.10 -9.88 -12.65
N ALA A 63 6.15 -10.68 -12.58
CA ALA A 63 7.44 -10.40 -13.19
C ALA A 63 8.01 -11.66 -13.82
N ILE A 64 9.04 -11.49 -14.67
CA ILE A 64 9.88 -12.58 -15.15
C ILE A 64 10.65 -13.23 -13.98
N ASN A 65 11.40 -14.29 -14.29
CA ASN A 65 12.29 -14.93 -13.32
C ASN A 65 13.25 -13.89 -12.70
N PRO A 66 13.43 -13.88 -11.36
CA PRO A 66 14.31 -12.92 -10.71
C PRO A 66 15.75 -13.03 -11.20
N THR A 67 16.39 -11.88 -11.35
CA THR A 67 17.77 -11.70 -11.77
C THR A 67 18.51 -10.80 -10.78
N PRO A 68 19.85 -10.81 -10.75
CA PRO A 68 20.62 -9.89 -9.90
C PRO A 68 20.40 -8.40 -10.20
N ALA A 69 19.85 -8.06 -11.39
CA ALA A 69 19.55 -6.69 -11.76
C ALA A 69 18.34 -6.11 -11.01
N GLY A 70 17.43 -6.97 -10.54
CA GLY A 70 16.18 -6.58 -9.89
C GLY A 70 15.09 -6.13 -10.88
N GLU A 71 13.86 -6.59 -10.66
CA GLU A 71 12.76 -6.40 -11.61
C GLU A 71 11.79 -5.28 -11.20
N GLY A 72 11.92 -4.72 -10.00
CA GLY A 72 11.10 -3.59 -9.55
C GLY A 72 9.61 -3.90 -9.38
N LYS A 73 9.22 -5.17 -9.22
CA LYS A 73 7.80 -5.60 -9.17
C LYS A 73 6.96 -4.80 -8.17
N THR A 74 7.42 -4.64 -6.93
CA THR A 74 6.66 -3.92 -5.90
C THR A 74 6.56 -2.42 -6.21
N THR A 75 7.65 -1.82 -6.70
CA THR A 75 7.66 -0.43 -7.17
C THR A 75 6.63 -0.21 -8.27
N THR A 76 6.54 -1.12 -9.23
CA THR A 76 5.52 -1.09 -10.30
C THR A 76 4.10 -1.24 -9.76
N THR A 77 3.86 -2.11 -8.77
CA THR A 77 2.55 -2.24 -8.12
C THR A 77 2.11 -0.93 -7.46
N VAL A 78 2.99 -0.28 -6.70
CA VAL A 78 2.71 1.00 -6.04
C VAL A 78 2.47 2.10 -7.07
N GLY A 79 3.38 2.23 -8.06
CA GLY A 79 3.27 3.25 -9.11
C GLY A 79 2.04 3.08 -10.01
N LEU A 80 1.61 1.83 -10.29
CA LEU A 80 0.36 1.56 -11.00
C LEU A 80 -0.85 2.04 -10.20
N GLY A 81 -0.87 1.79 -8.88
CA GLY A 81 -1.91 2.27 -7.98
C GLY A 81 -2.02 3.80 -7.98
N ASP A 82 -0.87 4.48 -7.88
CA ASP A 82 -0.80 5.95 -7.95
C ASP A 82 -1.27 6.47 -9.32
N GLY A 83 -0.82 5.84 -10.41
CA GLY A 83 -1.21 6.18 -11.78
C GLY A 83 -2.71 6.04 -12.01
N LEU A 84 -3.32 4.95 -11.54
CA LEU A 84 -4.78 4.74 -11.62
C LEU A 84 -5.55 5.82 -10.87
N ASN A 85 -5.12 6.17 -9.65
CA ASN A 85 -5.74 7.26 -8.89
C ASN A 85 -5.57 8.61 -9.59
N ARG A 86 -4.39 8.87 -10.18
CA ARG A 86 -4.11 10.11 -10.93
C ARG A 86 -5.03 10.29 -12.15
N ILE A 87 -5.43 9.20 -12.81
CA ILE A 87 -6.38 9.25 -13.95
C ILE A 87 -7.85 9.14 -13.50
N GLY A 88 -8.14 9.32 -12.21
CA GLY A 88 -9.50 9.36 -11.66
C GLY A 88 -10.14 8.00 -11.43
N LYS A 89 -9.37 6.91 -11.41
CA LYS A 89 -9.87 5.59 -11.00
C LYS A 89 -9.72 5.42 -9.49
N ARG A 90 -10.75 4.91 -8.83
CA ARG A 90 -10.70 4.52 -7.42
C ARG A 90 -9.96 3.19 -7.28
N ALA A 91 -8.69 3.24 -6.89
CA ALA A 91 -7.82 2.06 -6.82
C ALA A 91 -7.10 1.96 -5.47
N ALA A 92 -6.92 0.73 -5.00
CA ALA A 92 -6.12 0.38 -3.83
C ALA A 92 -5.14 -0.74 -4.20
N ILE A 93 -4.00 -0.80 -3.53
CA ILE A 93 -2.99 -1.84 -3.72
C ILE A 93 -2.97 -2.78 -2.51
N CYS A 94 -2.65 -4.04 -2.76
CA CYS A 94 -2.47 -5.05 -1.71
C CYS A 94 -1.05 -5.62 -1.81
N ILE A 95 -0.31 -5.57 -0.71
CA ILE A 95 1.07 -6.08 -0.61
C ILE A 95 1.21 -6.99 0.62
N ARG A 96 2.26 -7.80 0.64
CA ARG A 96 2.59 -8.67 1.78
C ARG A 96 3.39 -7.89 2.81
N GLU A 97 3.16 -8.16 4.08
CA GLU A 97 4.04 -7.72 5.16
C GLU A 97 5.40 -8.44 5.04
N ALA A 98 6.49 -7.69 5.19
CA ALA A 98 7.84 -8.23 5.13
C ALA A 98 8.19 -8.97 6.43
N SER A 99 8.98 -10.03 6.33
CA SER A 99 9.55 -10.67 7.51
C SER A 99 10.54 -9.73 8.20
N LEU A 100 10.51 -9.69 9.53
CA LEU A 100 11.44 -8.88 10.32
C LEU A 100 12.88 -9.42 10.28
N GLY A 101 13.04 -10.75 10.21
CA GLY A 101 14.37 -11.41 10.29
C GLY A 101 15.40 -10.91 9.27
N PRO A 102 15.06 -10.82 7.97
CA PRO A 102 15.95 -10.31 6.94
C PRO A 102 16.53 -8.93 7.25
N CYS A 103 15.81 -8.02 7.92
CA CYS A 103 16.26 -6.66 8.24
C CYS A 103 17.53 -6.60 9.09
N PHE A 104 17.88 -7.68 9.80
CA PHE A 104 19.07 -7.78 10.65
C PHE A 104 20.27 -8.46 9.96
N GLY A 105 20.09 -9.02 8.76
CA GLY A 105 21.13 -9.75 8.03
C GLY A 105 21.53 -9.06 6.74
N MET A 106 20.61 -9.02 5.77
CA MET A 106 20.74 -8.18 4.57
C MET A 106 19.97 -6.87 4.81
N LYS A 107 20.30 -5.79 4.11
CA LYS A 107 19.49 -4.55 4.24
C LYS A 107 18.04 -4.84 3.88
N GLY A 108 17.11 -4.53 4.80
CA GLY A 108 15.71 -4.30 4.45
C GLY A 108 15.60 -3.12 3.47
N GLY A 109 14.56 -3.08 2.64
CA GLY A 109 14.44 -2.11 1.55
C GLY A 109 13.01 -1.59 1.34
N ALA A 110 12.96 -0.30 0.96
CA ALA A 110 11.86 0.67 0.98
C ALA A 110 11.21 0.89 2.36
#